data_AF-A0A6G2DQR3-F1
#
_entry.id   AF-A0A6G2DQR3-F1
#
_cell.length_a   1.000
_cell.length_b   1.000
_cell.length_c   1.000
_cell.angle_alpha   90.00
_cell.angle_beta   90.00
_cell.angle_gamma   90.00
#
_symmetry.space_group_name_H-M   'P 1'
#
loop_
_entity.id
_entity.type
_entity.pdbx_description
1 polymer ?
#
loop_
_entity_poly.entity_id
_entity_poly.type
_entity_poly.pdbx_seq_one_letter_code
_entity_poly.pdbx_strand_id
1 'polypeptide(L)'
;MYQYLTYPRDGYDEGSLKKDLIYKLITIHNTESSHLKKLKSYYMGEHAILKHTRRNVNAPNYKTVANHAKDIADTATGYFMG
;
A
#
# COMPACT_ATOMS: atom_id res chain seq x y z
N MET A 1 4.35 -13.12 -14.97
CA MET A 1 5.28 -12.31 -15.79
C MET A 1 5.88 -11.26 -14.88
N TYR A 2 7.18 -11.29 -14.61
CA TYR A 2 7.82 -10.29 -13.75
C TYR A 2 7.90 -8.95 -14.50
N GLN A 3 7.25 -7.93 -13.98
CA GLN A 3 7.39 -6.56 -14.49
C GLN A 3 8.59 -5.93 -13.80
N TYR A 4 9.64 -5.61 -14.57
CA TYR A 4 10.75 -4.82 -14.08
C TYR A 4 10.27 -3.38 -13.87
N LEU A 5 10.08 -3.02 -12.61
CA LEU A 5 9.63 -1.69 -12.16
C LEU A 5 10.79 -0.76 -11.82
N THR A 6 11.99 -1.05 -12.32
CA THR A 6 13.20 -0.31 -11.97
C THR A 6 13.81 0.32 -13.21
N TYR A 7 14.47 1.45 -13.02
CA TYR A 7 15.31 2.02 -14.06
C TYR A 7 16.50 1.06 -14.29
N PRO A 8 16.84 0.71 -15.54
CA PRO A 8 17.93 -0.21 -15.83
C PRO A 8 19.25 0.37 -15.34
N ARG A 9 20.07 -0.48 -14.73
CA ARG A 9 21.41 -0.09 -14.26
C ARG A 9 22.34 0.25 -15.42
N ASP A 10 22.21 -0.46 -16.53
CA ASP A 10 23.04 -0.26 -17.72
C ASP A 10 22.76 1.10 -18.35
N GLY A 11 23.79 1.94 -18.43
CA GLY A 11 23.67 3.30 -18.96
C GLY A 11 22.88 4.24 -18.05
N TYR A 12 22.78 3.94 -16.75
CA TYR A 12 22.28 4.90 -15.76
C TYR A 12 23.26 6.06 -15.62
N ASP A 13 22.77 7.26 -15.91
CA ASP A 13 23.45 8.52 -15.66
C ASP A 13 22.45 9.47 -14.98
N GLU A 14 22.75 9.86 -13.75
CA GLU A 14 21.91 10.74 -12.94
C GLU A 14 21.77 12.13 -13.57
N GLY A 15 22.77 12.59 -14.32
CA GLY A 15 22.71 13.85 -15.05
C GLY A 15 21.89 13.79 -16.36
N SER A 16 21.57 12.58 -16.85
CA SER A 16 20.95 12.36 -18.17
C SER A 16 19.88 11.25 -18.13
N LEU A 17 18.88 11.43 -17.28
CA LEU A 17 17.79 10.46 -17.16
C LEU A 17 16.80 10.50 -18.34
N LYS A 18 16.40 9.32 -18.82
CA LYS A 18 15.40 9.18 -19.89
C LYS A 18 13.99 9.46 -19.35
N LYS A 19 13.47 10.64 -19.65
CA LYS A 19 12.14 11.11 -19.19
C LYS A 19 10.99 10.17 -19.56
N ASP A 20 11.00 9.63 -20.78
CA ASP A 20 9.94 8.70 -21.25
C ASP A 20 9.93 7.41 -20.44
N LEU A 21 11.11 6.92 -20.05
CA LEU A 21 11.24 5.73 -19.22
C LEU A 21 10.73 5.99 -17.81
N ILE A 22 11.08 7.15 -17.23
CA ILE A 22 10.56 7.58 -15.92
C ILE A 22 9.03 7.67 -15.95
N TYR A 23 8.46 8.31 -16.97
CA TYR A 23 7.02 8.44 -17.10
C TYR A 23 6.34 7.06 -17.15
N LYS A 24 6.86 6.14 -17.98
CA LYS A 24 6.36 4.76 -18.07
C LYS A 24 6.42 4.05 -16.72
N LEU A 25 7.54 4.17 -16.00
CA LEU A 25 7.68 3.59 -14.66
C LEU A 25 6.66 4.17 -13.69
N ILE A 26 6.46 5.49 -13.67
CA ILE A 26 5.43 6.15 -12.84
C ILE A 26 4.04 5.59 -13.17
N THR A 27 3.68 5.48 -14.45
CA THR A 27 2.38 4.97 -14.88
C THR A 27 2.15 3.54 -14.40
N ILE A 28 3.17 2.68 -14.48
CA ILE A 28 3.04 1.29 -14.02
C ILE A 28 2.90 1.24 -12.49
N HIS A 29 3.72 1.97 -11.72
CA HIS A 29 3.55 1.99 -10.25
C HIS A 29 2.21 2.56 -9.81
N ASN A 30 1.65 3.49 -10.59
CA ASN A 30 0.36 4.07 -10.28
C ASN A 30 -0.78 3.04 -10.35
N THR A 31 -0.64 1.95 -11.10
CA THR A 31 -1.64 0.86 -11.10
C THR A 31 -1.74 0.18 -9.74
N GLU A 32 -0.61 0.01 -9.04
CA GLU A 32 -0.54 -0.62 -7.71
C GLU A 32 -0.79 0.37 -6.56
N SER A 33 -0.70 1.67 -6.82
CA SER A 33 -0.82 2.74 -5.81
C SER A 33 -2.10 2.62 -4.99
N SER A 34 -3.23 2.31 -5.64
CA SER A 34 -4.53 2.16 -4.96
C SER A 34 -4.53 1.01 -3.95
N HIS A 35 -3.96 -0.13 -4.33
CA HIS A 35 -3.84 -1.32 -3.50
C HIS A 35 -2.89 -1.08 -2.32
N LEU A 36 -1.70 -0.53 -2.58
CA LEU A 36 -0.71 -0.22 -1.54
C LEU A 36 -1.25 0.79 -0.52
N LYS A 37 -1.98 1.81 -0.97
CA LYS A 37 -2.66 2.76 -0.07
C LYS A 37 -3.68 2.07 0.82
N LYS A 38 -4.48 1.13 0.27
CA LYS A 38 -5.42 0.33 1.08
C LYS A 38 -4.68 -0.49 2.13
N LEU A 39 -3.62 -1.19 1.77
CA LEU A 39 -2.84 -1.99 2.73
C LEU A 39 -2.24 -1.10 3.84
N LYS A 40 -1.69 0.06 3.48
CA LYS A 40 -1.19 1.04 4.44
C LYS A 40 -2.29 1.56 5.38
N SER A 41 -3.47 1.88 4.87
CA SER A 41 -4.63 2.27 5.69
C SER A 41 -5.01 1.17 6.69
N TYR A 42 -5.02 -0.09 6.27
CA TYR A 42 -5.28 -1.22 7.18
C TYR A 42 -4.21 -1.33 8.27
N TYR A 43 -2.93 -1.21 7.92
CA TYR A 43 -1.84 -1.17 8.91
C TYR A 43 -2.02 -0.01 9.91
N MET A 44 -2.47 1.16 9.47
CA MET A 44 -2.76 2.31 10.33
C MET A 44 -4.08 2.19 11.12
N GLY A 45 -4.84 1.11 10.95
CA GLY A 45 -6.13 0.91 11.66
C GLY A 45 -7.34 1.55 10.98
N GLU A 46 -7.19 2.10 9.77
CA GLU A 46 -8.28 2.69 8.98
C GLU A 46 -9.08 1.62 8.23
N HIS A 47 -9.75 0.75 8.98
CA HIS A 47 -10.42 -0.42 8.43
C HIS A 47 -11.81 -0.09 7.87
N ALA A 48 -12.30 -0.92 6.95
CA ALA A 48 -13.62 -0.72 6.32
C ALA A 48 -14.78 -0.66 7.33
N ILE A 49 -14.65 -1.30 8.49
CA ILE A 49 -15.63 -1.26 9.58
C ILE A 49 -15.93 0.18 10.05
N LEU A 50 -14.96 1.09 9.97
CA LEU A 50 -15.15 2.50 10.32
C LEU A 50 -16.19 3.20 9.44
N LYS A 51 -16.37 2.73 8.20
CA LYS A 51 -17.35 3.25 7.23
C LYS A 51 -18.68 2.49 7.26
N HIS A 52 -18.79 1.43 8.07
CA HIS A 52 -20.00 0.63 8.14
C HIS A 52 -21.20 1.46 8.64
N THR A 53 -22.32 1.38 7.92
CA THR A 53 -23.62 1.94 8.30
C THR A 53 -24.60 0.81 8.59
N ARG A 54 -25.37 0.92 9.68
CA ARG A 54 -26.39 -0.08 10.01
C ARG A 54 -27.63 0.14 9.14
N ARG A 55 -28.32 -0.97 8.83
CA ARG A 55 -29.60 -0.93 8.11
C ARG A 55 -30.73 -0.36 8.97
N ASN A 56 -30.68 -0.60 10.29
CA ASN A 56 -31.62 -0.02 11.25
C ASN A 56 -30.97 1.18 11.95
N VAL A 57 -31.60 2.35 11.86
CA VAL A 57 -31.12 3.61 12.45
C VAL A 57 -31.09 3.56 13.98
N ASN A 58 -31.97 2.77 14.60
CA ASN A 58 -32.11 2.71 16.06
C ASN A 58 -31.20 1.65 16.71
N ALA A 59 -30.45 0.88 15.92
CA ALA A 59 -29.55 -0.14 16.45
C ALA A 59 -28.15 0.43 16.73
N PRO A 60 -27.47 -0.01 17.80
CA PRO A 60 -26.07 0.35 18.05
C PRO A 60 -25.15 -0.01 16.86
N ASN A 61 -24.26 0.91 16.47
CA ASN A 61 -23.31 0.70 15.37
C ASN A 61 -21.87 0.66 15.88
N TYR A 62 -21.50 -0.43 16.57
CA TYR A 62 -20.12 -0.66 17.00
C TYR A 62 -19.18 -0.83 15.80
N LYS A 63 -18.02 -0.16 15.87
CA LYS A 63 -17.00 -0.11 14.80
C LYS A 63 -15.61 -0.50 15.31
N THR A 64 -15.56 -1.53 16.15
CA THR A 64 -14.31 -2.01 16.74
C THR A 64 -13.31 -2.40 15.65
N VAL A 65 -12.09 -1.90 15.75
CA VAL A 65 -10.98 -2.21 14.84
C VAL A 65 -10.07 -3.24 15.51
N ALA A 66 -9.97 -4.42 14.93
CA ALA A 66 -8.96 -5.42 15.30
C ALA A 66 -7.78 -5.30 14.33
N ASN A 67 -6.72 -4.59 14.75
CA ASN A 67 -5.61 -4.23 13.85
C ASN A 67 -4.55 -5.34 13.67
N HIS A 68 -4.98 -6.50 13.19
CA HIS A 68 -4.08 -7.62 12.88
C HIS A 68 -3.06 -7.29 11.80
N ALA A 69 -3.38 -6.37 10.88
CA ALA A 69 -2.47 -5.94 9.83
C ALA A 69 -1.18 -5.34 10.41
N LYS A 70 -1.29 -4.53 11.46
CA LYS A 70 -0.13 -3.98 12.16
C LYS A 70 0.68 -5.06 12.87
N ASP A 71 0.01 -5.88 13.66
CA ASP A 71 0.65 -6.92 14.48
C ASP A 71 1.48 -7.90 13.63
N ILE A 72 0.90 -8.39 12.53
CA ILE A 72 1.58 -9.29 11.59
C ILE A 72 2.78 -8.59 10.93
N ALA A 73 2.60 -7.36 10.44
CA ALA A 73 3.66 -6.63 9.73
C ALA A 73 4.84 -6.29 10.66
N ASP A 74 4.56 -5.86 11.89
CA ASP A 74 5.58 -5.55 12.90
C ASP A 74 6.30 -6.82 13.33
N THR A 75 5.58 -7.92 13.56
CA THR A 75 6.18 -9.22 13.94
C THR A 75 7.08 -9.76 12.83
N ALA A 76 6.62 -9.73 11.57
CA ALA A 76 7.42 -10.20 10.44
C ALA A 76 8.68 -9.33 10.26
N THR A 77 8.53 -8.00 10.29
CA THR A 77 9.66 -7.07 10.12
C THR A 77 10.64 -7.21 11.27
N GLY A 78 10.15 -7.28 12.51
CA GLY A 78 10.95 -7.47 13.70
C GLY A 78 11.72 -8.79 13.70
N TYR A 79 11.12 -9.88 13.21
CA TYR A 79 11.80 -11.16 13.08
C TYR A 79 12.94 -11.15 12.07
N PHE A 80 12.78 -10.44 10.94
CA PHE A 80 13.81 -10.40 9.89
C PHE A 80 14.87 -9.32 10.08
N MET A 81 14.56 -8.23 10.78
CA MET A 81 15.45 -7.08 10.96
C MET A 81 16.04 -6.93 12.37
N GLY A 82 15.51 -7.64 13.36
CA GLY A 82 15.99 -7.66 14.75
C GLY A 82 16.99 -8.77 15.01
#